data_AF-A0A835S9G9-F1
#
_entry.id   AF-A0A835S9G9-F1
#
_cell.length_a   1.000
_cell.length_b   1.000
_cell.length_c   1.000
_cell.angle_alpha   90.00
_cell.angle_beta   90.00
_cell.angle_gamma   90.00
#
_symmetry.space_group_name_H-M   'P 1'
#
loop_
_entity.id
_entity.type
_entity.pdbx_description
1 polymer ?
#
loop_
_entity_poly.entity_id
_entity_poly.type
_entity_poly.pdbx_seq_one_letter_code
_entity_poly.pdbx_strand_id
1 'polypeptide(L)'
;MVDGWAGIAGEILLLKPLVIYHLKNMFLVKTDRDREKAMDPGSIGLAENLPNLQLYFLLGLVYAVVTPILLPFVLVFFILAFLVYRHQIINVYNQEYESAGAFWPHVHCRIIASLLISQLLLLGLLSTRKAAHSTPLLIILPLLTIWFHKYCKRRFERAFRNYPLEEAMEKDTLEKASEPNLNLNAYLADAYLHPIFRTFDQVEMEDIRIDKSQTDKVSPQRNESSSTCSPYNEYDHDSSIYQYDHDDSSFYQYDHNSSHLYQYNDHDSSTHYVYHHGI
;
A
#
# COMPACT_ATOMS: atom_id res chain seq x y z
N MET A 1 27.09 -13.05 3.91
CA MET A 1 27.42 -12.43 5.21
C MET A 1 27.64 -10.93 5.07
N VAL A 2 28.52 -10.49 4.15
CA VAL A 2 28.75 -9.06 3.89
C VAL A 2 27.48 -8.34 3.44
N ASP A 3 26.95 -8.66 2.26
CA ASP A 3 25.76 -7.94 1.73
C ASP A 3 24.47 -8.22 2.52
N GLY A 4 24.38 -9.38 3.16
CA GLY A 4 23.22 -9.76 3.97
C GLY A 4 23.24 -9.11 5.35
N TRP A 5 24.15 -9.56 6.22
CA TRP A 5 24.14 -9.14 7.63
C TRP A 5 24.59 -7.69 7.80
N ALA A 6 25.66 -7.28 7.11
CA ALA A 6 26.12 -5.89 7.21
C ALA A 6 25.18 -4.94 6.46
N GLY A 7 24.54 -5.40 5.38
CA GLY A 7 23.49 -4.66 4.67
C GLY A 7 22.30 -4.33 5.59
N ILE A 8 21.67 -5.34 6.20
CA ILE A 8 20.54 -5.12 7.11
C ILE A 8 20.96 -4.31 8.35
N ALA A 9 22.13 -4.57 8.92
CA ALA A 9 22.62 -3.80 10.07
C ALA A 9 22.88 -2.33 9.70
N GLY A 10 23.38 -2.06 8.48
CA GLY A 10 23.60 -0.72 7.96
C GLY A 10 22.29 -0.01 7.60
N GLU A 11 21.27 -0.73 7.15
CA GLU A 11 19.94 -0.17 6.89
C GLU A 11 19.31 0.40 8.15
N ILE A 12 19.54 -0.16 9.35
CA ILE A 12 19.03 0.40 10.61
C ILE A 12 19.45 1.86 10.77
N LEU A 13 20.68 2.19 10.39
CA LEU A 13 21.23 3.54 10.55
C LEU A 13 20.65 4.53 9.55
N LEU A 14 19.97 4.07 8.49
CA LEU A 14 19.36 4.92 7.47
C LEU A 14 20.32 6.03 7.03
N LEU A 15 21.56 5.64 6.72
CA LEU A 15 22.67 6.58 6.55
C LEU A 15 22.39 7.59 5.41
N LYS A 16 21.69 7.15 4.36
CA LYS A 16 21.30 7.97 3.21
C LYS A 16 20.37 9.12 3.60
N PRO A 17 19.16 8.90 4.16
CA PRO A 17 18.31 10.02 4.57
C PRO A 17 18.92 10.84 5.71
N LEU A 18 19.71 10.23 6.61
CA LEU A 18 20.39 10.97 7.69
C LEU A 18 21.39 12.01 7.15
N VAL A 19 22.24 11.61 6.19
CA VAL A 19 23.22 12.51 5.57
C VAL A 19 22.52 13.59 4.74
N ILE A 20 21.49 13.22 3.97
CA ILE A 20 20.70 14.18 3.18
C ILE A 20 20.01 15.20 4.08
N TYR A 21 19.43 14.76 5.20
CA TYR A 21 18.80 15.63 6.18
C TYR A 21 19.78 16.66 6.72
N HIS A 22 20.97 16.23 7.18
CA HIS A 22 21.96 17.17 7.71
C HIS A 22 22.46 18.15 6.65
N LEU A 23 22.63 17.70 5.41
CA LEU A 23 23.04 18.55 4.31
C LEU A 23 21.96 19.59 3.97
N LYS A 24 20.69 19.17 3.88
CA LYS A 24 19.55 20.08 3.65
C LYS A 24 19.39 21.06 4.82
N ASN A 25 19.50 20.59 6.06
CA ASN A 25 19.40 21.43 7.24
C ASN A 25 20.51 22.48 7.32
N MET A 26 21.71 22.18 6.83
CA MET A 26 22.83 23.12 6.84
C MET A 26 22.75 24.17 5.72
N PHE A 27 22.21 23.83 4.54
CA PHE A 27 22.27 24.71 3.36
C PHE A 27 20.93 25.29 2.89
N LEU A 28 19.80 24.58 3.09
CA LEU A 28 18.52 24.89 2.44
C LEU A 28 17.41 25.26 3.42
N VAL A 29 17.44 24.78 4.66
CA VAL A 29 16.37 25.01 5.64
C VAL A 29 16.45 26.43 6.18
N LYS A 30 15.38 27.22 5.97
CA LYS A 30 15.22 28.56 6.55
C LYS A 30 14.00 28.64 7.48
N THR A 31 12.96 27.85 7.20
CA THR A 31 11.69 27.84 7.94
C THR A 31 11.43 26.47 8.57
N ASP A 32 10.64 26.40 9.64
CA ASP A 32 10.22 25.13 10.27
C ASP A 32 9.50 24.19 9.28
N ARG A 33 8.69 24.75 8.36
CA ARG A 33 8.06 23.99 7.26
C ARG A 33 9.07 23.35 6.30
N ASP A 34 10.23 23.97 6.09
CA ASP A 34 11.28 23.40 5.24
C ASP A 34 11.98 22.23 5.94
N ARG A 35 12.01 22.27 7.28
CA ARG A 35 12.57 21.20 8.11
C ARG A 35 11.68 19.95 8.07
N GLU A 36 10.36 20.12 8.14
CA GLU A 36 9.41 19.01 7.98
C GLU A 36 9.57 18.34 6.60
N LYS A 37 9.65 19.14 5.53
CA LYS A 37 9.91 18.64 4.16
C LYS A 37 11.27 17.92 4.02
N ALA A 38 12.26 18.33 4.82
CA ALA A 38 13.57 17.68 4.83
C ALA A 38 13.58 16.36 5.62
N MET A 39 12.60 16.13 6.49
CA MET A 39 12.50 14.96 7.38
C MET A 39 11.79 13.77 6.74
N ASP A 40 11.44 13.83 5.44
CA ASP A 40 10.84 12.73 4.71
C ASP A 40 11.84 11.56 4.52
N PRO A 41 11.58 10.39 5.15
CA PRO A 41 12.46 9.23 5.05
C PRO A 41 12.22 8.41 3.77
N GLY A 42 11.15 8.68 3.03
CA GLY A 42 10.71 7.93 1.86
C GLY A 42 10.01 6.61 2.20
N SER A 43 9.71 5.84 1.15
CA SER A 43 9.07 4.53 1.24
C SER A 43 10.07 3.37 1.38
N ILE A 44 9.54 2.18 1.74
CA ILE A 44 10.34 0.97 2.02
C ILE A 44 11.09 0.40 0.81
N GLY A 45 10.94 0.97 -0.39
CA GLY A 45 11.63 0.50 -1.59
C GLY A 45 11.30 -0.95 -1.94
N LEU A 46 10.01 -1.34 -1.96
CA LEU A 46 9.58 -2.72 -2.23
C LEU A 46 10.19 -3.29 -3.52
N ALA A 47 10.40 -2.46 -4.53
CA ALA A 47 10.97 -2.87 -5.82
C ALA A 47 12.41 -3.41 -5.70
N GLU A 48 13.20 -2.90 -4.75
CA GLU A 48 14.61 -3.27 -4.57
C GLU A 48 14.77 -4.35 -3.49
N ASN A 49 14.08 -4.18 -2.36
CA ASN A 49 14.22 -5.06 -1.21
C ASN A 49 13.57 -6.43 -1.42
N LEU A 50 12.42 -6.49 -2.11
CA LEU A 50 11.68 -7.73 -2.30
C LEU A 50 12.44 -8.75 -3.19
N PRO A 51 13.05 -8.38 -4.34
CA PRO A 51 13.90 -9.29 -5.10
C PRO A 51 15.13 -9.77 -4.32
N ASN A 52 15.76 -8.91 -3.52
CA ASN A 52 16.92 -9.28 -2.71
C ASN A 52 16.56 -10.36 -1.68
N LEU A 53 15.42 -10.20 -0.98
CA LEU A 53 14.91 -11.22 -0.06
C LEU A 53 14.59 -12.54 -0.78
N GLN A 54 14.02 -12.48 -1.98
CA GLN A 54 13.73 -13.66 -2.79
C GLN A 54 15.00 -14.38 -3.26
N LEU A 55 16.08 -13.65 -3.54
CA LEU A 55 17.37 -14.24 -3.89
C LEU A 55 17.94 -15.07 -2.72
N TYR A 56 17.90 -14.53 -1.49
CA TYR A 56 18.34 -15.26 -0.31
C TYR A 56 17.46 -16.47 -0.01
N PHE A 57 16.15 -16.36 -0.26
CA PHE A 57 15.23 -17.48 -0.14
C PHE A 57 15.53 -18.60 -1.17
N LEU A 58 15.76 -18.24 -2.43
CA LEU A 58 16.21 -19.17 -3.47
C LEU A 58 17.51 -19.87 -3.08
N LEU A 59 18.50 -19.11 -2.61
CA LEU A 59 19.78 -19.65 -2.15
C LEU A 59 19.58 -20.64 -0.99
N GLY A 60 18.73 -20.27 -0.03
CA GLY A 60 18.35 -21.14 1.09
C GLY A 60 17.76 -22.47 0.63
N LEU A 61 16.81 -22.44 -0.32
CA LEU A 61 16.19 -23.67 -0.85
C LEU A 61 17.20 -24.54 -1.62
N VAL A 62 17.96 -23.96 -2.54
CA VAL A 62 18.93 -24.69 -3.36
C VAL A 62 19.99 -25.37 -2.49
N TYR A 63 20.53 -24.66 -1.51
CA TYR A 63 21.61 -25.16 -0.67
C TYR A 63 21.12 -25.97 0.54
N ALA A 64 19.82 -25.96 0.88
CA ALA A 64 19.29 -26.77 1.98
C ALA A 64 19.62 -28.26 1.85
N VAL A 65 19.59 -28.79 0.63
CA VAL A 65 19.87 -30.21 0.36
C VAL A 65 21.35 -30.47 0.10
N VAL A 66 22.08 -29.49 -0.48
CA VAL A 66 23.49 -29.64 -0.86
C VAL A 66 24.42 -29.44 0.33
N THR A 67 24.20 -28.38 1.12
CA THR A 67 25.08 -27.95 2.20
C THR A 67 24.25 -27.38 3.35
N PRO A 68 23.71 -28.23 4.25
CA PRO A 68 22.76 -27.81 5.28
C PRO A 68 23.36 -26.83 6.29
N ILE A 69 24.69 -26.73 6.37
CA ILE A 69 25.38 -25.77 7.24
C ILE A 69 25.08 -24.31 6.87
N LEU A 70 24.63 -24.02 5.64
CA LEU A 70 24.28 -22.67 5.20
C LEU A 70 22.91 -22.20 5.74
N LEU A 71 22.01 -23.15 6.04
CA LEU A 71 20.65 -22.90 6.49
C LEU A 71 20.55 -22.07 7.79
N PRO A 72 21.32 -22.35 8.87
CA PRO A 72 21.29 -21.51 10.05
C PRO A 72 21.71 -20.06 9.76
N PHE A 73 22.66 -19.82 8.86
CA PHE A 73 23.10 -18.45 8.52
C PHE A 73 22.00 -17.66 7.80
N VAL A 74 21.26 -18.31 6.90
CA VAL A 74 20.11 -17.71 6.21
C VAL A 74 18.94 -17.49 7.16
N LEU A 75 18.72 -18.40 8.11
CA LEU A 75 17.70 -18.26 9.15
C LEU A 75 18.00 -17.07 10.07
N VAL A 76 19.24 -16.92 10.55
CA VAL A 76 19.66 -15.76 11.34
C VAL A 76 19.48 -14.47 10.54
N PHE A 77 19.82 -14.48 9.25
CA PHE A 77 19.56 -13.35 8.36
C PHE A 77 18.08 -12.95 8.34
N PHE A 78 17.16 -13.90 8.16
CA PHE A 78 15.73 -13.61 8.11
C PHE A 78 15.17 -13.13 9.46
N ILE A 79 15.69 -13.63 10.58
CA ILE A 79 15.31 -13.14 11.93
C ILE A 79 15.74 -11.68 12.09
N LEU A 80 16.98 -11.36 11.76
CA LEU A 80 17.49 -9.99 11.85
C LEU A 80 16.73 -9.05 10.90
N ALA A 81 16.53 -9.47 9.65
CA ALA A 81 15.75 -8.70 8.67
C ALA A 81 14.32 -8.44 9.16
N PHE A 82 13.66 -9.44 9.74
CA PHE A 82 12.32 -9.27 10.31
C PHE A 82 12.29 -8.22 11.44
N LEU A 83 13.24 -8.29 12.38
CA LEU A 83 13.31 -7.32 13.48
C LEU A 83 13.56 -5.90 12.97
N VAL A 84 14.50 -5.74 12.03
CA VAL A 84 14.86 -4.44 11.47
C VAL A 84 13.73 -3.84 10.66
N TYR A 85 13.19 -4.57 9.67
CA TYR A 85 12.10 -4.06 8.84
C TYR A 85 10.85 -3.78 9.67
N ARG A 86 10.53 -4.62 10.67
CA ARG A 86 9.42 -4.34 11.58
C ARG A 86 9.63 -3.03 12.34
N HIS A 87 10.83 -2.78 12.85
CA HIS A 87 11.13 -1.54 13.54
C HIS A 87 11.02 -0.32 12.61
N GLN A 88 11.55 -0.42 11.40
CA GLN A 88 11.54 0.68 10.43
C GLN A 88 10.13 0.98 9.88
N ILE A 89 9.32 -0.04 9.64
CA ILE A 89 7.92 0.13 9.19
C ILE A 89 7.09 0.88 10.25
N ILE A 90 7.35 0.64 11.54
CA ILE A 90 6.59 1.29 12.62
C ILE A 90 7.07 2.72 12.87
N ASN A 91 8.39 2.96 12.82
CA ASN A 91 8.96 4.21 13.35
C ASN A 91 9.44 5.20 12.30
N VAL A 92 9.69 4.76 11.07
CA VAL A 92 10.39 5.58 10.07
C VAL A 92 9.59 5.69 8.79
N TYR A 93 9.36 4.58 8.11
CA TYR A 93 8.91 4.64 6.72
C TYR A 93 7.47 5.14 6.60
N ASN A 94 7.26 6.02 5.63
CA ASN A 94 5.93 6.44 5.23
C ASN A 94 5.52 5.70 3.94
N GLN A 95 4.32 5.14 3.93
CA GLN A 95 3.84 4.36 2.79
C GLN A 95 3.13 5.29 1.78
N GLU A 96 3.78 5.54 0.65
CA GLU A 96 3.27 6.44 -0.40
C GLU A 96 2.02 5.89 -1.11
N TYR A 97 1.88 4.56 -1.20
CA TYR A 97 0.79 3.91 -1.90
C TYR A 97 0.29 2.69 -1.12
N GLU A 98 -1.03 2.51 -1.06
CA GLU A 98 -1.66 1.35 -0.44
C GLU A 98 -2.14 0.36 -1.49
N SER A 99 -1.41 -0.75 -1.65
CA SER A 99 -1.76 -1.79 -2.63
C SER A 99 -2.50 -2.99 -2.02
N ALA A 100 -2.84 -2.95 -0.73
CA ALA A 100 -3.50 -4.03 0.03
C ALA A 100 -2.94 -5.46 -0.24
N GLY A 101 -1.62 -5.58 -0.40
CA GLY A 101 -0.97 -6.88 -0.64
C GLY A 101 -1.17 -7.50 -2.04
N ALA A 102 -1.64 -6.74 -3.03
CA ALA A 102 -1.85 -7.20 -4.41
C ALA A 102 -0.59 -7.80 -5.08
N PHE A 103 0.62 -7.52 -4.56
CA PHE A 103 1.87 -8.11 -5.05
C PHE A 103 2.11 -9.56 -4.61
N TRP A 104 1.32 -10.09 -3.66
CA TRP A 104 1.51 -11.44 -3.09
C TRP A 104 1.49 -12.58 -4.13
N PRO A 105 0.58 -12.61 -5.13
CA PRO A 105 0.59 -13.63 -6.18
C PRO A 105 1.92 -13.67 -6.96
N HIS A 106 2.56 -12.51 -7.15
CA HIS A 106 3.87 -12.41 -7.80
C HIS A 106 4.97 -13.01 -6.92
N VAL A 107 4.96 -12.71 -5.62
CA VAL A 107 5.90 -13.28 -4.64
C VAL A 107 5.77 -14.79 -4.57
N HIS A 108 4.53 -15.30 -4.43
CA HIS A 108 4.25 -16.72 -4.41
C HIS A 108 4.75 -17.43 -5.69
N CYS A 109 4.53 -16.83 -6.87
CA CYS A 109 5.04 -17.38 -8.13
C CYS A 109 6.57 -17.55 -8.11
N ARG A 110 7.31 -16.55 -7.61
CA ARG A 110 8.78 -16.60 -7.52
C ARG A 110 9.28 -17.60 -6.47
N ILE A 111 8.56 -17.78 -5.36
CA ILE A 111 8.83 -18.82 -4.35
C ILE A 111 8.67 -20.22 -4.96
N ILE A 112 7.58 -20.46 -5.69
CA ILE A 112 7.35 -21.74 -6.39
C ILE A 112 8.41 -21.97 -7.47
N ALA A 113 8.78 -20.94 -8.23
CA ALA A 113 9.86 -21.03 -9.21
C ALA A 113 11.20 -21.41 -8.53
N SER A 114 11.49 -20.82 -7.38
CA SER A 114 12.69 -21.14 -6.59
C SER A 114 12.69 -22.59 -6.11
N LEU A 115 11.54 -23.09 -5.68
CA LEU A 115 11.37 -24.49 -5.29
C LEU A 115 11.57 -25.44 -6.48
N LEU A 116 11.03 -25.11 -7.65
CA LEU A 116 11.25 -25.88 -8.88
C LEU A 116 12.73 -25.89 -9.29
N ILE A 117 13.41 -24.75 -9.24
CA ILE A 117 14.85 -24.65 -9.51
C ILE A 117 15.63 -25.54 -8.55
N SER A 118 15.31 -25.51 -7.25
CA SER A 118 15.93 -26.38 -6.24
C SER A 118 15.74 -27.87 -6.53
N GLN A 119 14.53 -28.29 -6.93
CA GLN A 119 14.24 -29.69 -7.26
C GLN A 119 14.95 -30.14 -8.54
N LEU A 120 15.01 -29.28 -9.57
CA LEU A 120 15.74 -29.58 -10.82
C LEU A 120 17.25 -29.67 -10.59
N LEU A 121 17.82 -28.78 -9.78
CA LEU A 121 19.24 -28.84 -9.38
C LEU A 121 19.54 -30.12 -8.59
N LEU A 122 18.66 -30.50 -7.66
CA LEU A 122 18.81 -31.74 -6.91
C LEU A 122 18.76 -32.98 -7.83
N LEU A 123 17.84 -33.00 -8.79
CA LEU A 123 17.76 -34.05 -9.80
C LEU A 123 19.05 -34.10 -10.64
N GLY A 124 19.56 -32.95 -11.08
CA GLY A 124 20.82 -32.84 -11.80
C GLY A 124 22.00 -33.38 -11.00
N LEU A 125 22.09 -33.04 -9.71
CA LEU A 125 23.16 -33.51 -8.82
C LEU A 125 23.08 -35.03 -8.60
N LEU A 126 21.89 -35.59 -8.33
CA LEU A 126 21.73 -37.02 -8.08
C LEU A 126 21.88 -37.88 -9.34
N SER A 127 21.58 -37.32 -10.52
CA SER A 127 21.85 -37.96 -11.81
C SER A 127 23.33 -38.33 -11.97
N THR A 128 24.25 -37.50 -11.46
CA THR A 128 25.70 -37.79 -11.51
C THR A 128 26.15 -38.92 -10.58
N ARG A 129 25.38 -39.24 -9.53
CA ARG A 129 25.76 -40.17 -8.45
C ARG A 129 25.28 -41.62 -8.65
N LYS A 130 24.71 -41.96 -9.83
CA LYS A 130 24.15 -43.30 -10.14
C LYS A 130 23.14 -43.82 -9.11
N ALA A 131 22.42 -42.93 -8.41
CA ALA A 131 21.42 -43.29 -7.40
C ALA A 131 20.07 -43.62 -8.06
N ALA A 132 19.98 -44.78 -8.73
CA ALA A 132 18.82 -45.15 -9.56
C ALA A 132 17.50 -45.34 -8.78
N HIS A 133 17.57 -45.68 -7.49
CA HIS A 133 16.38 -45.95 -6.67
C HIS A 133 15.59 -44.68 -6.29
N SER A 134 16.23 -43.51 -6.26
CA SER A 134 15.59 -42.25 -5.82
C SER A 134 15.01 -41.41 -6.96
N THR A 135 15.33 -41.75 -8.21
CA THR A 135 14.90 -41.04 -9.43
C THR A 135 13.38 -40.88 -9.59
N PRO A 136 12.51 -41.90 -9.36
CA PRO A 136 11.07 -41.72 -9.57
C PRO A 136 10.46 -40.72 -8.58
N LEU A 137 10.95 -40.69 -7.34
CA LEU A 137 10.51 -39.72 -6.33
C LEU A 137 10.96 -38.30 -6.72
N LEU A 138 12.19 -38.13 -7.19
CA LEU A 138 12.68 -36.82 -7.63
C LEU A 138 11.90 -36.22 -8.81
N ILE A 139 11.32 -37.06 -9.67
CA ILE A 139 10.48 -36.62 -10.80
C ILE A 139 9.06 -36.28 -10.33
N ILE A 140 8.53 -36.98 -9.33
CA ILE A 140 7.16 -36.70 -8.85
C ILE A 140 7.08 -35.35 -8.12
N LEU A 141 8.16 -34.92 -7.45
CA LEU A 141 8.23 -33.65 -6.71
C LEU A 141 7.94 -32.39 -7.59
N PRO A 142 8.62 -32.16 -8.73
CA PRO A 142 8.34 -30.99 -9.57
C PRO A 142 6.96 -31.05 -10.22
N LEU A 143 6.47 -32.24 -10.57
CA LEU A 143 5.10 -32.41 -11.08
C LEU A 143 4.05 -32.01 -10.03
N LEU A 144 4.23 -32.47 -8.79
CA LEU A 144 3.37 -32.12 -7.66
C LEU A 144 3.42 -30.60 -7.39
N THR A 145 4.61 -30.00 -7.48
CA THR A 145 4.81 -28.56 -7.25
C THR A 145 4.10 -27.72 -8.32
N ILE A 146 4.15 -28.12 -9.60
CA ILE A 146 3.42 -27.46 -10.69
C ILE A 146 1.91 -27.62 -10.52
N TRP A 147 1.46 -28.82 -10.13
CA TRP A 147 0.04 -29.08 -9.88
C TRP A 147 -0.49 -28.23 -8.71
N PHE A 148 0.26 -28.17 -7.61
CA PHE A 148 -0.04 -27.31 -6.47
C PHE A 148 -0.11 -25.83 -6.87
N HIS A 149 0.86 -25.34 -7.65
CA HIS A 149 0.83 -23.96 -8.15
C HIS A 149 -0.43 -23.67 -8.98
N LYS A 150 -0.81 -24.58 -9.90
CA LYS A 150 -2.04 -24.44 -10.69
C LYS A 150 -3.29 -24.43 -9.81
N TYR A 151 -3.33 -25.26 -8.77
CA TYR A 151 -4.42 -25.27 -7.80
C TYR A 151 -4.53 -23.93 -7.06
N CYS A 152 -3.42 -23.46 -6.48
CA CYS A 152 -3.38 -22.19 -5.75
C CYS A 152 -3.75 -21.01 -6.64
N LYS A 153 -3.23 -20.99 -7.88
CA LYS A 153 -3.54 -19.95 -8.86
C LYS A 153 -5.03 -19.88 -9.16
N ARG A 154 -5.67 -21.03 -9.42
CA ARG A 154 -7.11 -21.08 -9.71
C ARG A 154 -7.97 -20.71 -8.51
N ARG A 155 -7.57 -21.11 -7.29
CA ARG A 155 -8.38 -20.96 -6.07
C ARG A 155 -8.23 -19.60 -5.40
N PHE A 156 -7.02 -19.05 -5.36
CA PHE A 156 -6.69 -17.87 -4.55
C PHE A 156 -6.40 -16.61 -5.36
N GLU A 157 -5.88 -16.71 -6.60
CA GLU A 157 -5.53 -15.51 -7.38
C GLU A 157 -6.75 -14.60 -7.64
N ARG A 158 -7.94 -15.20 -7.78
CA ARG A 158 -9.19 -14.44 -7.97
C ARG A 158 -9.46 -13.44 -6.84
N ALA A 159 -9.14 -13.80 -5.60
CA ALA A 159 -9.33 -12.93 -4.44
C ALA A 159 -8.38 -11.71 -4.44
N PHE A 160 -7.21 -11.82 -5.09
CA PHE A 160 -6.25 -10.71 -5.18
C PHE A 160 -6.49 -9.80 -6.39
N ARG A 161 -7.19 -10.29 -7.42
CA ARG A 161 -7.46 -9.53 -8.66
C ARG A 161 -8.84 -8.89 -8.69
N ASN A 162 -9.82 -9.53 -8.06
CA ASN A 162 -11.22 -9.11 -8.14
C ASN A 162 -11.74 -8.86 -6.73
N TYR A 163 -12.43 -7.75 -6.56
CA TYR A 163 -13.15 -7.44 -5.32
C TYR A 163 -14.56 -8.06 -5.37
N PRO A 164 -14.98 -8.85 -4.36
CA PRO A 164 -16.30 -9.46 -4.34
C PRO A 164 -17.40 -8.41 -4.11
N LEU A 165 -18.52 -8.53 -4.82
CA LEU A 165 -19.65 -7.61 -4.72
C LEU A 165 -20.35 -7.68 -3.35
N GLU A 166 -20.32 -8.83 -2.70
CA GLU A 166 -20.89 -9.04 -1.36
C GLU A 166 -20.23 -8.13 -0.32
N GLU A 167 -18.90 -8.12 -0.28
CA GLU A 167 -18.11 -7.23 0.60
C GLU A 167 -18.28 -5.75 0.22
N ALA A 168 -18.44 -5.45 -1.07
CA ALA A 168 -18.70 -4.08 -1.52
C ALA A 168 -20.02 -3.56 -0.95
N MET A 169 -21.10 -4.34 -1.11
CA MET A 169 -22.42 -3.99 -0.60
C MET A 169 -22.43 -3.89 0.93
N GLU A 170 -21.75 -4.81 1.63
CA GLU A 170 -21.62 -4.76 3.09
C GLU A 170 -20.96 -3.45 3.53
N LYS A 171 -19.83 -3.07 2.92
CA LYS A 171 -19.16 -1.80 3.25
C LYS A 171 -20.01 -0.58 2.92
N ASP A 172 -20.68 -0.55 1.77
CA ASP A 172 -21.57 0.55 1.39
C ASP A 172 -22.71 0.72 2.41
N THR A 173 -23.28 -0.39 2.91
CA THR A 173 -24.33 -0.35 3.93
C THR A 173 -23.83 0.12 5.30
N LEU A 174 -22.62 -0.29 5.69
CA LEU A 174 -21.98 0.17 6.92
C LEU A 174 -21.62 1.66 6.86
N GLU A 175 -21.08 2.13 5.73
CA GLU A 175 -20.76 3.54 5.52
C GLU A 175 -22.02 4.40 5.58
N LYS A 176 -23.09 3.99 4.89
CA LYS A 176 -24.38 4.70 4.94
C LYS A 176 -24.99 4.76 6.35
N ALA A 177 -24.77 3.74 7.16
CA ALA A 177 -25.20 3.72 8.56
C ALA A 177 -24.35 4.62 9.46
N SER A 178 -23.04 4.71 9.19
CA SER A 178 -22.09 5.53 9.94
C SER A 178 -22.23 7.02 9.61
N GLU A 179 -22.35 7.35 8.32
CA GLU A 179 -22.34 8.73 7.80
C GLU A 179 -23.50 8.95 6.81
N PRO A 180 -24.75 9.09 7.30
CA PRO A 180 -25.93 9.15 6.43
C PRO A 180 -26.03 10.41 5.57
N ASN A 181 -25.32 11.49 5.93
CA ASN A 181 -25.37 12.79 5.26
C ASN A 181 -24.13 13.09 4.39
N LEU A 182 -23.29 12.08 4.11
CA LEU A 182 -22.08 12.26 3.31
C LEU A 182 -22.40 12.62 1.85
N ASN A 183 -21.95 13.78 1.38
CA ASN A 183 -22.08 14.17 -0.02
C ASN A 183 -20.90 13.63 -0.84
N LEU A 184 -21.10 12.44 -1.42
CA LEU A 184 -20.07 11.75 -2.19
C LEU A 184 -19.62 12.53 -3.43
N ASN A 185 -20.54 13.25 -4.08
CA ASN A 185 -20.21 14.02 -5.28
C ASN A 185 -19.26 15.18 -4.97
N ALA A 186 -19.51 15.91 -3.88
CA ALA A 186 -18.61 16.97 -3.43
C ALA A 186 -17.25 16.43 -3.01
N TYR A 187 -17.22 15.30 -2.28
CA TYR A 187 -15.98 14.66 -1.84
C TYR A 187 -15.10 14.17 -3.01
N LEU A 188 -15.72 13.64 -4.07
CA LEU A 188 -15.01 13.06 -5.20
C LEU A 188 -14.68 14.05 -6.33
N ALA A 189 -15.30 15.23 -6.36
CA ALA A 189 -15.16 16.21 -7.44
C ALA A 189 -13.68 16.53 -7.79
N ASP A 190 -12.85 16.75 -6.78
CA ASP A 190 -11.45 17.17 -6.96
C ASP A 190 -10.43 16.04 -6.72
N ALA A 191 -10.89 14.81 -6.44
CA ALA A 191 -10.04 13.72 -5.97
C ALA A 191 -8.96 13.29 -7.00
N TYR A 192 -9.26 13.36 -8.30
CA TYR A 192 -8.34 12.98 -9.38
C TYR A 192 -7.86 14.16 -10.23
N LEU A 193 -8.08 15.38 -9.76
CA LEU A 193 -7.58 16.59 -10.40
C LEU A 193 -6.05 16.62 -10.34
N HIS A 194 -5.40 17.01 -11.45
CA HIS A 194 -3.94 17.03 -11.51
C HIS A 194 -3.37 17.97 -10.43
N PRO A 195 -2.31 17.58 -9.69
CA PRO A 195 -1.82 18.35 -8.54
C PRO A 195 -1.53 19.84 -8.84
N ILE A 196 -1.10 20.15 -10.07
CA ILE A 196 -0.84 21.54 -10.52
C ILE A 196 -2.11 22.40 -10.48
N PHE A 197 -3.28 21.83 -10.76
CA PHE A 197 -4.53 22.59 -10.77
C PHE A 197 -5.05 22.87 -9.36
N ARG A 198 -4.73 22.02 -8.37
CA ARG A 198 -5.08 22.25 -6.95
C ARG A 198 -4.39 23.47 -6.34
N THR A 199 -3.19 23.79 -6.83
CA THR A 199 -2.38 24.89 -6.30
C THR A 199 -2.93 26.27 -6.64
N PHE A 200 -3.68 26.42 -7.75
CA PHE A 200 -4.27 27.72 -8.08
C PHE A 200 -5.37 28.08 -7.08
N ASP A 201 -6.25 27.13 -6.73
CA ASP A 201 -7.34 27.36 -5.78
C ASP A 201 -6.84 27.62 -4.35
N GLN A 202 -5.77 26.95 -3.91
CA GLN A 202 -5.20 27.16 -2.58
C GLN A 202 -4.48 28.51 -2.44
N VAL A 203 -3.73 28.91 -3.48
CA VAL A 203 -3.03 30.21 -3.49
C VAL A 203 -4.04 31.35 -3.56
N GLU A 204 -5.09 31.23 -4.37
CA GLU A 204 -6.15 32.24 -4.44
C GLU A 204 -6.88 32.38 -3.09
N MET A 205 -7.18 31.27 -2.41
CA MET A 205 -7.80 31.28 -1.07
C MET A 205 -6.89 31.83 0.04
N GLU A 206 -5.58 31.58 -0.03
CA GLU A 206 -4.59 32.10 0.92
C GLU A 206 -4.35 33.62 0.69
N ASP A 207 -4.29 34.06 -0.58
CA ASP A 207 -4.19 35.48 -0.95
C ASP A 207 -5.45 36.26 -0.55
N ILE A 208 -6.66 35.70 -0.74
CA ILE A 208 -7.93 36.32 -0.29
C ILE A 208 -7.99 36.44 1.25
N ARG A 209 -7.42 35.47 1.99
CA ARG A 209 -7.33 35.52 3.47
C ARG A 209 -6.31 36.56 3.95
N ILE A 210 -5.18 36.69 3.27
CA ILE A 210 -4.15 37.68 3.61
C ILE A 210 -4.69 39.09 3.38
N ASP A 211 -5.42 39.33 2.30
CA ASP A 211 -5.96 40.65 1.95
C ASP A 211 -7.07 41.09 2.94
N LYS A 212 -7.98 40.18 3.32
CA LYS A 212 -8.97 40.43 4.40
C LYS A 212 -8.33 40.77 5.75
N SER A 213 -7.17 40.18 6.06
CA SER A 213 -6.49 40.42 7.34
C SER A 213 -5.74 41.76 7.41
N GLN A 214 -5.51 42.42 6.26
CA GLN A 214 -4.87 43.74 6.21
C GLN A 214 -5.88 44.89 6.36
N THR A 215 -7.16 44.67 6.05
CA THR A 215 -8.20 45.71 6.14
C THR A 215 -8.72 45.96 7.56
N ASP A 216 -8.51 45.03 8.51
CA ASP A 216 -9.13 45.06 9.85
C ASP A 216 -8.19 45.43 11.02
N LYS A 217 -6.99 46.00 10.78
CA LYS A 217 -6.08 46.41 11.87
C LYS A 217 -6.17 47.89 12.23
N VAL A 218 -7.19 48.25 13.03
CA VAL A 218 -7.13 49.35 14.00
C VAL A 218 -7.38 48.76 15.42
N SER A 219 -6.40 48.95 16.31
CA SER A 219 -6.20 48.33 17.65
C SER A 219 -6.93 49.10 18.79
N PRO A 220 -6.86 48.77 20.13
CA PRO A 220 -6.06 47.74 20.85
C PRO A 220 -6.66 47.02 22.12
N GLN A 221 -5.95 45.94 22.54
CA GLN A 221 -5.64 45.39 23.91
C GLN A 221 -6.69 44.79 24.88
N ARG A 222 -6.47 43.54 25.37
CA ARG A 222 -5.86 43.18 26.71
C ARG A 222 -6.08 41.71 27.20
N ASN A 223 -4.96 41.04 27.55
CA ASN A 223 -4.60 39.98 28.55
C ASN A 223 -5.26 38.56 28.65
N GLU A 224 -4.37 37.54 28.55
CA GLU A 224 -4.11 36.33 29.40
C GLU A 224 -5.30 35.48 29.95
N SER A 225 -5.35 34.14 30.01
CA SER A 225 -4.37 33.03 29.95
C SER A 225 -5.11 31.66 29.96
N SER A 226 -4.42 30.58 29.55
CA SER A 226 -4.52 29.16 30.02
C SER A 226 -5.16 28.04 29.15
N SER A 227 -4.34 26.98 28.95
CA SER A 227 -4.59 25.52 28.85
C SER A 227 -5.06 24.79 27.56
N THR A 228 -4.13 23.99 27.01
CA THR A 228 -4.15 22.57 26.54
C THR A 228 -5.39 21.97 25.87
N CYS A 229 -5.30 21.50 24.60
CA CYS A 229 -5.25 20.08 24.17
C CYS A 229 -5.28 19.93 22.61
N SER A 230 -4.82 18.75 22.14
CA SER A 230 -4.65 18.24 20.75
C SER A 230 -5.69 18.62 19.68
N PRO A 231 -5.34 18.69 18.37
CA PRO A 231 -6.34 18.67 17.30
C PRO A 231 -6.38 17.29 16.62
N TYR A 232 -7.46 16.56 16.87
CA TYR A 232 -8.11 15.80 15.81
C TYR A 232 -8.75 16.84 14.88
N ASN A 233 -8.40 16.81 13.60
CA ASN A 233 -8.96 17.75 12.63
C ASN A 233 -10.38 17.27 12.25
N GLU A 234 -11.36 17.86 12.91
CA GLU A 234 -12.76 17.87 12.49
C GLU A 234 -12.90 18.97 11.42
N TYR A 235 -13.11 18.56 10.17
CA TYR A 235 -13.35 19.50 9.07
C TYR A 235 -14.84 19.80 9.02
N ASP A 236 -15.24 20.92 9.64
CA ASP A 236 -16.54 21.55 9.41
C ASP A 236 -16.54 22.14 7.99
N HIS A 237 -17.28 21.52 7.08
CA HIS A 237 -17.49 22.04 5.74
C HIS A 237 -18.70 22.99 5.77
N ASP A 238 -18.44 24.27 6.04
CA ASP A 238 -19.48 25.30 5.88
C ASP A 238 -19.83 25.41 4.39
N SER A 239 -21.08 25.09 4.08
CA SER A 239 -21.57 24.85 2.73
C SER A 239 -22.06 26.14 2.10
N SER A 240 -21.18 26.90 1.45
CA SER A 240 -21.62 27.96 0.54
C SER A 240 -21.99 27.35 -0.82
N ILE A 241 -23.29 27.25 -1.09
CA ILE A 241 -23.86 26.85 -2.37
C ILE A 241 -23.39 27.82 -3.45
N TYR A 242 -22.61 27.32 -4.42
CA TYR A 242 -22.44 27.98 -5.72
C TYR A 242 -23.05 27.09 -6.79
N GLN A 243 -24.20 27.54 -7.27
CA GLN A 243 -24.88 27.02 -8.44
C GLN A 243 -24.14 27.54 -9.67
N TYR A 244 -23.48 26.64 -10.41
CA TYR A 244 -22.90 26.97 -11.70
C TYR A 244 -23.93 26.71 -12.80
N ASP A 245 -24.41 27.80 -13.41
CA ASP A 245 -25.09 27.75 -14.70
C ASP A 245 -24.05 27.38 -15.77
N HIS A 246 -24.34 26.30 -16.51
CA HIS A 246 -23.52 25.85 -17.64
C HIS A 246 -24.00 26.56 -18.91
N ASP A 247 -23.18 27.47 -19.42
CA ASP A 247 -23.33 28.01 -20.79
C ASP A 247 -22.63 27.08 -21.79
N ASP A 248 -23.37 26.72 -22.83
CA ASP A 248 -23.01 25.85 -23.95
C ASP A 248 -21.69 26.26 -24.65
N SER A 249 -20.76 25.31 -24.83
CA SER A 249 -20.05 25.15 -26.12
C SER A 249 -19.09 23.94 -26.19
N SER A 250 -19.19 23.25 -27.33
CA SER A 250 -18.27 22.25 -27.92
C SER A 250 -18.31 20.81 -27.38
N PHE A 251 -19.29 20.08 -27.91
CA PHE A 251 -19.33 18.62 -28.09
C PHE A 251 -18.03 18.05 -28.68
N TYR A 252 -17.43 17.06 -27.99
CA TYR A 252 -16.73 15.96 -28.63
C TYR A 252 -17.36 14.64 -28.17
N GLN A 253 -18.12 14.05 -29.10
CA GLN A 253 -18.84 12.81 -28.93
C GLN A 253 -17.90 11.62 -29.14
N TYR A 254 -17.73 10.78 -28.12
CA TYR A 254 -17.24 9.40 -28.29
C TYR A 254 -18.42 8.46 -28.05
N ASP A 255 -18.96 7.92 -29.14
CA ASP A 255 -19.95 6.85 -29.10
C ASP A 255 -19.29 5.54 -28.63
N HIS A 256 -19.71 5.02 -27.47
CA HIS A 256 -19.70 3.58 -27.25
C HIS A 256 -21.08 3.12 -26.78
N ASN A 257 -21.83 2.65 -27.75
CA ASN A 257 -23.15 2.07 -27.63
C ASN A 257 -23.03 0.68 -27.00
N SER A 258 -23.43 0.51 -25.74
CA SER A 258 -23.88 -0.79 -25.23
C SER A 258 -24.90 -0.60 -24.12
N SER A 259 -26.16 -0.59 -24.54
CA SER A 259 -27.35 -0.61 -23.70
C SER A 259 -27.49 -1.95 -22.97
N HIS A 260 -27.37 -1.94 -21.65
CA HIS A 260 -28.08 -2.88 -20.76
C HIS A 260 -28.59 -2.12 -19.55
N LEU A 261 -29.85 -1.71 -19.64
CA LEU A 261 -30.64 -1.08 -18.59
C LEU A 261 -30.99 -2.15 -17.54
N TYR A 262 -30.40 -2.09 -16.35
CA TYR A 262 -30.98 -2.75 -15.17
C TYR A 262 -31.73 -1.71 -14.37
N GLN A 263 -33.04 -1.68 -14.59
CA GLN A 263 -33.99 -0.87 -13.85
C GLN A 263 -34.32 -1.60 -12.54
N TYR A 264 -33.87 -1.05 -11.41
CA TYR A 264 -34.27 -1.52 -10.09
C TYR A 264 -35.64 -0.90 -9.78
N ASN A 265 -36.70 -1.70 -9.89
CA ASN A 265 -38.02 -1.31 -9.41
C ASN A 265 -38.07 -1.61 -7.91
N ASP A 266 -38.14 -0.57 -7.09
CA ASP A 266 -38.58 -0.65 -5.70
C ASP A 266 -40.02 -1.15 -5.66
N HIS A 267 -40.19 -2.42 -5.31
CA HIS A 267 -41.47 -2.93 -4.82
C HIS A 267 -41.30 -3.56 -3.44
N ASP A 268 -41.72 -2.74 -2.48
CA ASP A 268 -42.14 -3.07 -1.13
C ASP A 268 -42.85 -4.43 -1.07
N SER A 269 -42.19 -5.42 -0.48
CA SER A 269 -42.84 -6.66 -0.01
C SER A 269 -42.06 -7.24 1.16
N SER A 270 -42.48 -6.76 2.33
CA SER A 270 -42.22 -7.30 3.66
C SER A 270 -42.16 -8.85 3.68
N THR A 271 -40.97 -9.42 3.89
CA THR A 271 -40.84 -10.78 4.45
C THR A 271 -39.81 -10.79 5.56
N HIS A 272 -40.34 -10.88 6.77
CA HIS A 272 -39.65 -10.88 8.05
C HIS A 272 -38.95 -12.24 8.22
N TYR A 273 -37.61 -12.30 8.16
CA TYR A 273 -36.86 -13.48 8.58
C TYR A 273 -36.18 -13.21 9.92
N VAL A 274 -36.76 -13.79 10.97
CA VAL A 274 -36.22 -13.79 12.34
C VAL A 274 -35.15 -14.87 12.44
N TYR A 275 -33.90 -14.50 12.70
CA TYR A 275 -32.86 -15.43 13.13
C TYR A 275 -32.83 -15.48 14.66
N HIS A 276 -33.17 -16.64 15.21
CA HIS A 276 -32.96 -16.96 16.62
C HIS A 276 -31.48 -17.27 16.87
N HIS A 277 -30.82 -16.47 17.70
CA HIS A 277 -29.59 -16.90 18.36
C HIS A 277 -29.94 -17.75 19.59
N GLY A 278 -29.51 -19.01 19.58
CA GLY A 278 -29.49 -19.90 20.74
C GLY A 278 -28.05 -20.14 21.18
N ILE A 279 -27.86 -19.99 22.49
CA ILE A 279 -26.65 -20.12 23.31
C ILE A 279 -25.99 -21.50 23.16
#